data_AF-A0A927KXP9-F1
#
_entry.id   AF-A0A927KXP9-F1
#
_cell.length_a   1.000
_cell.length_b   1.000
_cell.length_c   1.000
_cell.angle_alpha   90.00
_cell.angle_beta   90.00
_cell.angle_gamma   90.00
#
_symmetry.space_group_name_H-M   'P 1'
#
loop_
_entity.id
_entity.type
_entity.pdbx_description
1 polymer ?
#
loop_
_entity_poly.entity_id
_entity_poly.type
_entity_poly.pdbx_seq_one_letter_code
_entity_poly.pdbx_strand_id
1 'polypeptide(L)'
;MERLVGEGWSLGVFRDGDQLQIALPVDSSFISTSFEFSCSDEDYRVLAEDDFRRHVLDFILHEWLQPTMLRDGPKRDEAKMLAVIKTVLHGSLEDVETEIDSCPQPSRARYRLETMRGDIA
;
A
#
# COMPACT_ATOMS: atom_id res chain seq x y z
N MET A 1 -10.84 2.89 17.07
CA MET A 1 -9.89 3.04 15.94
C MET A 1 -9.16 4.39 15.98
N GLU A 2 -7.86 4.35 16.26
CA GLU A 2 -6.91 5.49 16.24
C GLU A 2 -5.98 5.34 15.02
N ARG A 3 -5.60 6.44 14.35
CA ARG A 3 -4.60 6.42 13.28
C ARG A 3 -3.21 6.66 13.85
N LEU A 4 -2.26 5.78 13.53
CA LEU A 4 -0.87 5.84 13.99
C LEU A 4 0.11 6.31 12.90
N VAL A 5 -0.17 6.00 11.64
CA VAL A 5 0.69 6.31 10.49
C VAL A 5 -0.15 6.82 9.31
N GLY A 6 0.42 7.73 8.52
CA GLY A 6 -0.18 8.27 7.30
C GLY A 6 -1.15 9.41 7.55
N GLU A 7 -1.45 10.19 6.50
CA GLU A 7 -2.33 11.38 6.58
C GLU A 7 -3.36 11.38 5.45
N GLY A 8 -4.52 11.99 5.71
CA GLY A 8 -5.61 12.08 4.73
C GLY A 8 -5.93 10.75 4.04
N TRP A 9 -5.83 10.76 2.71
CA TRP A 9 -6.18 9.64 1.83
C TRP A 9 -5.00 8.70 1.50
N SER A 10 -3.84 8.83 2.16
CA SER A 10 -2.75 7.85 2.00
C SER A 10 -3.04 6.56 2.76
N LEU A 11 -2.35 5.49 2.37
CA LEU A 11 -2.16 4.31 3.22
C LEU A 11 -1.78 4.75 4.64
N GLY A 12 -2.43 4.13 5.63
CA GLY A 12 -2.15 4.37 7.03
C GLY A 12 -2.26 3.11 7.88
N VAL A 13 -1.70 3.19 9.08
CA VAL A 13 -1.84 2.15 10.11
C VAL A 13 -2.81 2.65 11.16
N PHE A 14 -3.75 1.80 11.55
CA PHE A 14 -4.76 2.08 12.54
C PHE A 14 -4.74 1.05 13.65
N ARG A 15 -5.04 1.48 14.87
CA ARG A 15 -5.17 0.64 16.05
C ARG A 15 -6.61 0.57 16.52
N ASP A 16 -7.10 -0.64 16.76
CA ASP A 16 -8.37 -0.89 17.44
C ASP A 16 -8.18 -1.92 18.56
N GLY A 17 -8.15 -1.44 19.81
CA GLY A 17 -7.69 -2.24 20.94
C GLY A 17 -6.26 -2.72 20.73
N ASP A 18 -6.06 -4.04 20.79
CA ASP A 18 -4.75 -4.68 20.56
C ASP A 18 -4.50 -5.06 19.09
N GLN A 19 -5.43 -4.72 18.18
CA GLN A 19 -5.30 -5.06 16.76
C GLN A 19 -4.75 -3.88 15.97
N LEU A 20 -3.79 -4.17 15.10
CA LEU A 20 -3.25 -3.23 14.11
C LEU A 20 -3.73 -3.62 12.72
N GLN A 21 -4.10 -2.60 11.94
CA GLN A 21 -4.54 -2.76 10.56
C GLN A 21 -3.86 -1.73 9.67
N ILE A 22 -3.35 -2.20 8.53
CA ILE A 22 -3.07 -1.34 7.39
C ILE A 22 -4.40 -1.08 6.69
N ALA A 23 -4.72 0.19 6.45
CA ALA A 23 -5.88 0.58 5.68
C ALA A 23 -5.46 1.44 4.50
N LEU A 24 -5.97 1.09 3.32
CA LEU A 24 -5.79 1.80 2.07
C LEU A 24 -7.14 2.34 1.59
N PRO A 25 -7.41 3.64 1.77
CA PRO A 25 -8.55 4.30 1.15
C PRO A 25 -8.40 4.26 -0.38
N VAL A 26 -9.40 3.77 -1.10
CA VAL A 26 -9.43 3.75 -2.57
C VAL A 26 -10.69 4.44 -3.06
N ASP A 27 -10.52 5.40 -3.96
CA ASP A 27 -11.60 6.10 -4.64
C ASP A 27 -11.58 5.79 -6.14
N SER A 28 -12.70 5.29 -6.65
CA SER A 28 -12.89 5.00 -8.08
C SER A 28 -13.73 6.04 -8.83
N SER A 29 -13.95 7.24 -8.27
CA SER A 29 -14.90 8.27 -8.77
C SER A 29 -16.38 7.86 -8.72
N PHE A 30 -16.68 6.57 -8.54
CA PHE A 30 -18.04 6.03 -8.39
C PHE A 30 -18.29 5.47 -6.99
N ILE A 31 -17.25 4.93 -6.34
CA ILE A 31 -17.30 4.32 -5.01
C ILE A 31 -15.98 4.65 -4.29
N SER A 32 -16.10 5.11 -3.04
CA SER A 32 -14.98 5.18 -2.11
C SER A 32 -15.08 4.02 -1.12
N THR A 33 -14.01 3.25 -0.96
CA THR A 33 -13.92 2.14 0.00
C THR A 33 -12.55 2.18 0.70
N SER A 34 -12.40 1.43 1.77
CA SER A 34 -11.09 1.13 2.35
C SER A 34 -10.79 -0.35 2.20
N PHE A 35 -9.58 -0.70 1.80
CA PHE A 35 -9.07 -2.07 1.92
C PHE A 35 -8.25 -2.19 3.19
N GLU A 36 -8.56 -3.20 4.00
CA GLU A 36 -7.94 -3.41 5.31
C GLU A 36 -7.19 -4.74 5.33
N PHE A 37 -6.02 -4.72 5.96
CA PHE A 37 -5.15 -5.87 6.14
C PHE A 37 -4.61 -5.88 7.57
N SER A 38 -4.66 -7.04 8.23
CA SER A 38 -4.03 -7.20 9.54
C SER A 38 -2.53 -6.92 9.46
N CYS A 39 -2.00 -6.23 10.47
CA CYS A 39 -0.64 -5.75 10.55
C CYS A 39 -0.04 -6.17 11.89
N SER A 40 1.23 -6.57 11.90
CA SER A 40 1.98 -6.84 13.13
C SER A 40 2.64 -5.56 13.67
N ASP A 41 3.14 -5.61 14.90
CA ASP A 41 3.96 -4.50 15.44
C ASP A 41 5.24 -4.27 14.62
N GLU A 42 5.79 -5.30 13.99
CA GLU A 42 6.98 -5.20 13.14
C GLU A 42 6.65 -4.46 11.83
N ASP A 43 5.55 -4.84 11.18
CA ASP A 43 5.02 -4.16 9.99
C ASP A 43 4.75 -2.67 10.29
N TYR A 44 4.14 -2.38 11.45
CA TYR A 44 3.89 -1.02 11.90
C TYR A 44 5.17 -0.20 12.06
N ARG A 45 6.21 -0.75 12.70
CA ARG A 45 7.50 -0.04 12.88
C ARG A 45 8.12 0.32 11.53
N VAL A 46 8.14 -0.61 10.58
CA VAL A 46 8.63 -0.32 9.23
C VAL A 46 7.84 0.82 8.59
N LEU A 47 6.52 0.78 8.65
CA LEU A 47 5.67 1.83 8.06
C LEU A 47 5.80 3.19 8.76
N ALA A 48 6.17 3.20 10.04
CA ALA A 48 6.40 4.41 10.82
C ALA A 48 7.79 5.04 10.55
N GLU A 49 8.79 4.21 10.24
CA GLU A 49 10.20 4.63 10.13
C GLU A 49 10.69 4.77 8.67
N ASP A 50 10.09 4.05 7.73
CA ASP A 50 10.49 4.00 6.32
C ASP A 50 9.39 4.55 5.40
N ASP A 51 9.46 5.85 5.15
CA ASP A 51 8.54 6.56 4.26
C ASP A 51 8.58 6.01 2.84
N PHE A 52 9.75 5.57 2.35
CA PHE A 52 9.88 5.01 1.01
C PHE A 52 9.06 3.74 0.88
N ARG A 53 9.21 2.78 1.80
CA ARG A 53 8.41 1.55 1.81
C ARG A 53 6.93 1.84 1.97
N ARG A 54 6.55 2.80 2.80
CA ARG A 54 5.15 3.21 2.96
C ARG A 54 4.56 3.71 1.63
N HIS A 55 5.28 4.56 0.91
CA HIS A 55 4.82 5.10 -0.38
C HIS A 55 4.81 4.06 -1.50
N VAL A 56 5.82 3.19 -1.56
CA VAL A 56 5.82 2.05 -2.48
C VAL A 56 4.60 1.18 -2.23
N LEU A 57 4.32 0.86 -0.96
CA LEU A 57 3.19 0.01 -0.62
C LEU A 57 1.84 0.67 -0.98
N ASP A 58 1.69 1.95 -0.65
CA ASP A 58 0.51 2.75 -1.02
C ASP A 58 0.21 2.65 -2.52
N PHE A 59 1.22 2.89 -3.36
CA PHE A 59 1.04 2.86 -4.81
C PHE A 59 0.82 1.47 -5.37
N ILE A 60 1.65 0.49 -5.00
CA ILE A 60 1.52 -0.87 -5.54
C ILE A 60 0.15 -1.45 -5.17
N LEU A 61 -0.30 -1.28 -3.93
CA LEU A 61 -1.62 -1.77 -3.52
C LEU A 61 -2.75 -1.07 -4.27
N HIS A 62 -2.65 0.24 -4.54
CA HIS A 62 -3.61 0.93 -5.40
C HIS A 62 -3.70 0.32 -6.80
N GLU A 63 -2.57 0.04 -7.44
CA GLU A 63 -2.54 -0.54 -8.79
C GLU A 63 -3.15 -1.95 -8.83
N TRP A 64 -3.00 -2.74 -7.75
CA TRP A 64 -3.62 -4.07 -7.65
C TRP A 64 -5.09 -4.05 -7.24
N LEU A 65 -5.50 -3.17 -6.33
CA LEU A 65 -6.81 -3.23 -5.69
C LEU A 65 -7.86 -2.40 -6.41
N GLN A 66 -7.50 -1.25 -6.97
CA GLN A 66 -8.47 -0.37 -7.65
C GLN A 66 -9.18 -1.07 -8.82
N PRO A 67 -8.53 -1.89 -9.68
CA PRO A 67 -9.21 -2.63 -10.73
C PRO A 67 -10.25 -3.63 -10.21
N THR A 68 -10.06 -4.17 -9.00
CA THR A 68 -10.99 -5.15 -8.40
C THR A 68 -12.34 -4.54 -8.02
N MET A 69 -12.44 -3.21 -7.99
CA MET A 69 -13.68 -2.48 -7.72
C MET A 69 -14.58 -2.33 -8.95
N LEU A 70 -14.08 -2.65 -10.14
CA LEU A 70 -14.85 -2.57 -11.39
C LEU A 70 -15.78 -3.78 -11.53
N ARG A 71 -16.97 -3.58 -12.10
CA ARG A 71 -17.98 -4.65 -12.30
C ARG A 71 -17.42 -5.90 -12.99
N ASP A 72 -16.56 -5.69 -13.99
CA ASP A 72 -15.89 -6.76 -14.76
C ASP A 72 -14.37 -6.81 -14.47
N GLY A 73 -13.97 -6.30 -13.30
CA GLY A 73 -12.59 -6.29 -12.83
C GLY A 73 -12.08 -7.68 -12.43
N PRO A 74 -10.75 -7.84 -12.26
CA PRO A 74 -10.20 -9.08 -11.72
C PRO A 74 -10.71 -9.34 -10.30
N LYS A 75 -10.77 -10.61 -9.91
CA LYS A 75 -11.05 -10.96 -8.51
C LYS A 75 -9.88 -10.52 -7.63
N ARG A 76 -10.19 -9.99 -6.45
CA ARG A 76 -9.20 -9.73 -5.41
C ARG A 76 -8.55 -11.05 -4.98
N ASP A 77 -7.22 -11.07 -4.99
CA ASP A 77 -6.40 -12.15 -4.47
C ASP A 77 -5.75 -11.69 -3.17
N GLU A 78 -6.37 -12.02 -2.04
CA GLU A 78 -5.92 -11.58 -0.72
C GLU A 78 -4.56 -12.18 -0.33
N ALA A 79 -4.29 -13.44 -0.69
CA ALA A 79 -3.01 -14.08 -0.42
C ALA A 79 -1.87 -13.38 -1.18
N LYS A 80 -2.13 -12.99 -2.43
CA LYS A 80 -1.17 -12.19 -3.20
C LYS A 80 -0.94 -10.82 -2.56
N MET A 81 -1.97 -10.13 -2.10
CA MET A 81 -1.81 -8.81 -1.46
C MET A 81 -1.00 -8.91 -0.17
N LEU A 82 -1.24 -9.93 0.65
CA LEU A 82 -0.45 -10.17 1.86
C LEU A 82 1.01 -10.50 1.54
N ALA A 83 1.27 -11.23 0.45
CA ALA A 83 2.63 -11.49 -0.01
C ALA A 83 3.33 -10.20 -0.44
N VAL A 84 2.68 -9.36 -1.24
CA VAL A 84 3.20 -8.04 -1.65
C VAL A 84 3.49 -7.16 -0.44
N ILE A 85 2.56 -7.08 0.54
CA ILE A 85 2.79 -6.32 1.78
C ILE A 85 4.05 -6.80 2.48
N LYS A 86 4.21 -8.11 2.66
CA LYS A 86 5.40 -8.67 3.33
C LYS A 86 6.68 -8.39 2.56
N THR A 87 6.68 -8.56 1.24
CA THR A 87 7.85 -8.29 0.39
C THR A 87 8.24 -6.82 0.48
N VAL A 88 7.28 -5.90 0.36
CA VAL A 88 7.54 -4.46 0.40
C VAL A 88 8.00 -4.00 1.78
N LEU A 89 7.50 -4.58 2.87
CA LEU A 89 7.90 -4.17 4.23
C LEU A 89 9.22 -4.79 4.67
N HIS A 90 9.47 -6.06 4.37
CA HIS A 90 10.60 -6.81 4.96
C HIS A 90 11.61 -7.34 3.96
N GLY A 91 11.31 -7.26 2.66
CA GLY A 91 12.23 -7.69 1.60
C GLY A 91 13.42 -6.75 1.45
N SER A 92 14.43 -7.22 0.71
CA SER A 92 15.55 -6.37 0.28
C SER A 92 15.08 -5.29 -0.70
N LEU A 93 15.90 -4.28 -0.94
CA LEU A 93 15.56 -3.25 -1.94
C LEU A 93 15.37 -3.84 -3.35
N GLU A 94 16.12 -4.90 -3.70
CA GLU A 94 15.94 -5.62 -4.97
C GLU A 94 14.58 -6.31 -5.05
N ASP A 95 14.10 -6.88 -3.95
CA ASP A 95 12.76 -7.47 -3.87
C ASP A 95 11.68 -6.39 -4.04
N VAL A 96 11.87 -5.22 -3.42
CA VAL A 96 10.95 -4.08 -3.55
C VAL A 96 10.89 -3.58 -4.99
N GLU A 97 12.04 -3.40 -5.65
CA GLU A 97 12.11 -3.01 -7.07
C GLU A 97 11.45 -4.04 -7.98
N THR A 98 11.63 -5.33 -7.69
CA THR A 98 10.96 -6.42 -8.41
C THR A 98 9.44 -6.34 -8.27
N GLU A 99 8.92 -6.01 -7.09
CA GLU A 99 7.48 -5.81 -6.89
C GLU A 99 6.95 -4.57 -7.62
N ILE A 100 7.72 -3.48 -7.65
CA ILE A 100 7.37 -2.30 -8.44
C ILE A 100 7.24 -2.65 -9.92
N ASP A 101 8.21 -3.41 -10.45
CA ASP A 101 8.22 -3.82 -11.86
C ASP A 101 7.13 -4.84 -12.20
N SER A 102 6.65 -5.59 -11.21
CA SER A 102 5.65 -6.65 -11.38
C SER A 102 4.20 -6.17 -11.20
N CYS A 103 3.98 -4.93 -10.74
CA CYS A 103 2.65 -4.38 -10.58
C CYS A 103 1.94 -4.14 -11.94
N PRO A 104 0.60 -3.98 -11.99
CA PRO A 104 -0.12 -3.86 -13.25
C PRO A 104 0.30 -2.69 -14.15
N GLN A 105 0.83 -1.61 -13.56
CA GLN A 105 1.26 -0.40 -14.28
C GLN A 105 2.61 0.12 -13.70
N PRO A 106 3.73 -0.55 -13.99
CA PRO A 106 5.02 -0.26 -13.36
C PRO A 106 5.53 1.15 -13.69
N SER A 107 5.32 1.63 -14.93
CA SER A 107 5.71 2.99 -15.32
C SER A 107 4.97 4.08 -14.53
N ARG A 108 3.70 3.82 -14.16
CA ARG A 108 2.90 4.75 -13.37
C ARG A 108 3.33 4.76 -11.91
N ALA A 109 3.63 3.58 -11.35
CA ALA A 109 4.20 3.45 -10.02
C ALA A 109 5.55 4.20 -9.92
N ARG A 110 6.46 3.98 -10.89
CA ARG A 110 7.75 4.68 -10.95
C ARG A 110 7.63 6.18 -11.08
N TYR A 111 6.81 6.67 -12.01
CA TYR A 111 6.59 8.12 -12.17
C TYR A 111 6.13 8.78 -10.86
N ARG A 112 5.21 8.13 -10.13
CA ARG A 112 4.73 8.64 -8.84
C ARG A 112 5.82 8.63 -7.78
N LEU A 113 6.57 7.54 -7.65
CA LEU A 113 7.69 7.43 -6.71
C LEU A 113 8.79 8.47 -6.99
N GLU A 114 9.11 8.72 -8.27
CA GLU A 114 10.08 9.75 -8.67
C GLU A 114 9.59 11.17 -8.35
N THR A 115 8.30 11.45 -8.60
CA THR A 115 7.69 12.75 -8.26
C THR A 115 7.77 13.02 -6.77
N MET A 116 7.49 12.01 -5.94
CA MET A 116 7.60 12.13 -4.49
C MET A 116 9.02 12.38 -4.00
N ARG A 117 10.03 11.77 -4.63
CA ARG A 117 11.44 12.04 -4.29
C ARG A 117 11.88 13.45 -4.67
N GLY A 118 11.24 14.05 -5.68
CA GLY A 118 11.46 15.45 -6.07
C GLY A 118 10.86 16.46 -5.10
N ASP A 119 9.77 16.11 -4.41
CA ASP A 119 9.08 17.00 -3.45
C ASP A 119 9.72 17.01 -2.04
N ILE A 120 10.70 16.13 -1.78
CA ILE A 120 11.41 16.00 -0.49
C ILE A 120 12.84 16.62 -0.57
N ALA A 121 13.26 17.14 -1.72
CA ALA A 121 14.57 17.78 -1.95
C ALA A 121 14.50 19.31 -1.89
#